data_AF-A0A086LZ34-F1
#
_entry.id   AF-A0A086LZ34-F1
#
_cell.length_a   1.000
_cell.length_b   1.000
_cell.length_c   1.000
_cell.angle_alpha   90.00
_cell.angle_beta   90.00
_cell.angle_gamma   90.00
#
_symmetry.space_group_name_H-M   'P 1'
#
loop_
_entity.id
_entity.type
_entity.pdbx_description
1 polymer ?
#
loop_
_entity_poly.entity_id
_entity_poly.type
_entity_poly.pdbx_seq_one_letter_code
_entity_poly.pdbx_strand_id
1 'polypeptide(L)'
;GTWKVDLTQRAIPFSGEVTPLEVLADEADMARWKNDGLPADRTSIENAAIVTSCSRWPLLIDPQLQGVKWIKQKERDSLVTVQITRQKKWIQKVMEAMRNGDFLLIEGIGEEIDAILDPLLARAVVKKGRISLIKLAGEDVEFLPKFMLALQTKLSNPHYAPEVAAQCTVVNFTVTPEGLEEQILALIVNAEQPDLEHTKRELVRKQNEFKVALAQLEDALLVQLSNADPATILSNTELVEGLETTKNTATEIQEQVRPSTPQTVDRKIRNQTGTNTHNRHKRNTQTQPATTKSPNASDSHTYP
;
A
#
# COMPACT_ATOMS: atom_id res chain seq x y z
N GLY A 1 -17.23 -14.85 3.79
CA GLY A 1 -17.27 -14.56 2.34
C GLY A 1 -18.22 -15.53 1.67
N THR A 2 -19.26 -15.02 1.04
CA THR A 2 -20.34 -15.79 0.40
C THR A 2 -19.86 -16.62 -0.81
N TRP A 3 -18.77 -16.20 -1.48
CA TRP A 3 -18.25 -16.89 -2.68
C TRP A 3 -17.66 -18.28 -2.38
N LYS A 4 -16.93 -18.47 -1.27
CA LYS A 4 -16.36 -19.79 -0.92
C LYS A 4 -17.47 -20.83 -0.71
N VAL A 5 -18.59 -20.41 -0.12
CA VAL A 5 -19.77 -21.25 0.10
C VAL A 5 -20.38 -21.64 -1.25
N ASP A 6 -20.54 -20.69 -2.17
CA ASP A 6 -21.09 -20.95 -3.52
C ASP A 6 -20.19 -21.89 -4.35
N LEU A 7 -18.87 -21.71 -4.33
CA LEU A 7 -17.93 -22.62 -4.99
C LEU A 7 -18.04 -24.05 -4.47
N THR A 8 -18.18 -24.19 -3.14
CA THR A 8 -18.35 -25.49 -2.48
C THR A 8 -19.68 -26.13 -2.90
N GLN A 9 -20.78 -25.37 -2.90
CA GLN A 9 -22.10 -25.85 -3.33
C GLN A 9 -22.12 -26.30 -4.79
N ARG A 10 -21.36 -25.61 -5.65
CA ARG A 10 -21.24 -25.93 -7.08
C ARG A 10 -20.19 -26.99 -7.40
N ALA A 11 -19.54 -27.55 -6.38
CA ALA A 11 -18.45 -28.53 -6.52
C ALA A 11 -17.30 -28.06 -7.44
N ILE A 12 -17.00 -26.75 -7.42
CA ILE A 12 -15.87 -26.19 -8.16
C ILE A 12 -14.60 -26.37 -7.32
N PRO A 13 -13.54 -27.02 -7.84
CA PRO A 13 -12.30 -27.19 -7.09
C PRO A 13 -11.62 -25.85 -6.79
N PHE A 14 -11.24 -25.63 -5.53
CA PHE A 14 -10.42 -24.49 -5.10
C PHE A 14 -9.56 -24.89 -3.90
N SER A 15 -8.45 -24.19 -3.70
CA SER A 15 -7.59 -24.38 -2.52
C SER A 15 -8.27 -23.74 -1.30
N GLY A 16 -8.51 -24.52 -0.25
CA GLY A 16 -9.34 -24.10 0.90
C GLY A 16 -8.86 -22.84 1.62
N GLU A 17 -7.54 -22.66 1.74
CA GLU A 17 -6.92 -21.53 2.46
C GLU A 17 -6.71 -20.29 1.61
N VAL A 18 -6.84 -20.37 0.28
CA VAL A 18 -6.50 -19.25 -0.61
C VAL A 18 -7.31 -18.00 -0.30
N THR A 19 -6.58 -16.90 -0.18
CA THR A 19 -7.15 -15.55 -0.11
C THR A 19 -7.03 -14.85 -1.46
N PRO A 20 -7.97 -13.95 -1.85
CA PRO A 20 -7.83 -13.18 -3.08
C PRO A 20 -6.53 -12.38 -3.14
N LEU A 21 -6.01 -11.94 -1.99
CA LEU A 21 -4.74 -11.22 -1.92
C LEU A 21 -3.57 -12.08 -2.41
N GLU A 22 -3.45 -13.33 -1.95
CA GLU A 22 -2.40 -14.27 -2.39
C GLU A 22 -2.47 -14.62 -3.87
N VAL A 23 -3.63 -14.42 -4.51
CA VAL A 23 -3.80 -14.64 -5.96
C VAL A 23 -3.40 -13.40 -6.74
N LEU A 24 -3.59 -12.21 -6.19
CA LEU A 24 -3.37 -10.94 -6.86
C LEU A 24 -1.95 -10.39 -6.68
N ALA A 25 -1.24 -10.83 -5.65
CA ALA A 25 0.08 -10.34 -5.30
C ALA A 25 0.89 -11.35 -4.51
N ASP A 26 2.20 -11.37 -4.75
CA ASP A 26 3.15 -12.18 -4.00
C ASP A 26 3.80 -11.41 -2.84
N GLU A 27 4.71 -12.08 -2.11
CA GLU A 27 5.43 -11.44 -1.01
C GLU A 27 6.36 -10.31 -1.45
N ALA A 28 6.88 -10.36 -2.69
CA ALA A 28 7.76 -9.35 -3.23
C ALA A 28 6.98 -8.08 -3.59
N ASP A 29 5.81 -8.20 -4.19
CA ASP A 29 4.88 -7.10 -4.45
C ASP A 29 4.49 -6.39 -3.16
N MET A 30 4.06 -7.16 -2.16
CA MET A 30 3.72 -6.61 -0.83
C MET A 30 4.93 -5.90 -0.18
N ALA A 31 6.13 -6.44 -0.33
CA ALA A 31 7.36 -5.83 0.17
C ALA A 31 7.71 -4.53 -0.58
N ARG A 32 7.54 -4.49 -1.91
CA ARG A 32 7.72 -3.28 -2.73
C ARG A 32 6.78 -2.18 -2.28
N TRP A 33 5.48 -2.48 -2.13
CA TRP A 33 4.50 -1.45 -1.74
C TRP A 33 4.79 -0.86 -0.36
N LYS A 34 5.21 -1.69 0.60
CA LYS A 34 5.63 -1.21 1.93
C LYS A 34 6.86 -0.29 1.83
N ASN A 35 7.83 -0.63 0.99
CA ASN A 35 9.00 0.22 0.74
C ASN A 35 8.61 1.54 0.04
N ASP A 36 7.58 1.51 -0.80
CA ASP A 36 6.99 2.69 -1.44
C ASP A 36 6.11 3.52 -0.48
N GLY A 37 6.05 3.15 0.81
CA GLY A 37 5.38 3.92 1.86
C GLY A 37 3.90 3.60 2.03
N LEU A 38 3.41 2.48 1.47
CA LEU A 38 2.10 1.94 1.80
C LEU A 38 2.08 1.49 3.28
N PRO A 39 1.03 1.81 4.05
CA PRO A 39 0.84 1.26 5.39
C PRO A 39 0.87 -0.29 5.41
N ALA A 40 1.33 -0.87 6.52
CA ALA A 40 1.49 -2.32 6.65
C ALA A 40 0.19 -3.07 6.99
N ASP A 41 -0.92 -2.34 7.19
CA ASP A 41 -2.21 -2.93 7.52
C ASP A 41 -2.77 -3.73 6.34
N ARG A 42 -3.56 -4.75 6.67
CA ARG A 42 -4.12 -5.68 5.68
C ARG A 42 -4.99 -4.98 4.64
N THR A 43 -5.81 -4.00 5.05
CA THR A 43 -6.73 -3.30 4.16
C THR A 43 -5.95 -2.49 3.12
N SER A 44 -4.89 -1.80 3.52
CA SER A 44 -4.00 -1.07 2.61
C SER A 44 -3.34 -2.00 1.60
N ILE A 45 -2.87 -3.18 2.02
CA ILE A 45 -2.25 -4.17 1.13
C ILE A 45 -3.29 -4.75 0.14
N GLU A 46 -4.49 -5.08 0.61
CA GLU A 46 -5.58 -5.55 -0.26
C GLU A 46 -5.99 -4.48 -1.29
N ASN A 47 -6.07 -3.22 -0.87
CA ASN A 47 -6.34 -2.08 -1.75
C ASN A 47 -5.24 -1.89 -2.80
N ALA A 48 -3.98 -2.02 -2.40
CA ALA A 48 -2.85 -1.91 -3.33
C ALA A 48 -2.91 -3.02 -4.40
N ALA A 49 -3.21 -4.26 -4.00
CA ALA A 49 -3.39 -5.38 -4.93
C ALA A 49 -4.53 -5.12 -5.93
N ILE A 50 -5.62 -4.50 -5.49
CA ILE A 50 -6.71 -4.10 -6.39
C ILE A 50 -6.22 -3.00 -7.35
N VAL A 51 -5.53 -1.97 -6.85
CA VAL A 51 -5.03 -0.87 -7.70
C VAL A 51 -4.06 -1.38 -8.76
N THR A 52 -3.16 -2.32 -8.44
CA THR A 52 -2.18 -2.87 -9.38
C THR A 52 -2.80 -3.82 -10.41
N SER A 53 -3.86 -4.55 -10.04
CA SER A 53 -4.42 -5.62 -10.86
C SER A 53 -5.77 -5.26 -11.52
N CYS A 54 -6.34 -4.09 -11.21
CA CYS A 54 -7.63 -3.69 -11.77
C CYS A 54 -7.54 -3.39 -13.27
N SER A 55 -8.51 -3.94 -14.01
CA SER A 55 -8.62 -3.70 -15.45
C SER A 55 -9.19 -2.32 -15.76
N ARG A 56 -10.11 -1.80 -14.94
CA ARG A 56 -10.66 -0.44 -15.04
C ARG A 56 -9.81 0.54 -14.24
N TRP A 57 -9.86 1.81 -14.59
CA TRP A 57 -9.08 2.85 -13.90
C TRP A 57 -9.41 2.90 -12.40
N PRO A 58 -8.40 2.84 -11.51
CA PRO A 58 -8.63 2.95 -10.08
C PRO A 58 -9.08 4.36 -9.70
N LEU A 59 -10.16 4.43 -8.93
CA LEU A 59 -10.66 5.65 -8.29
C LEU A 59 -10.50 5.53 -6.78
N LEU A 60 -9.51 6.22 -6.23
CA LEU A 60 -9.14 6.18 -4.83
C LEU A 60 -10.00 7.16 -4.02
N ILE A 61 -10.78 6.62 -3.10
CA ILE A 61 -11.39 7.38 -2.01
C ILE A 61 -10.33 7.48 -0.91
N ASP A 62 -9.61 8.59 -0.87
CA ASP A 62 -8.43 8.76 -0.02
C ASP A 62 -8.47 10.13 0.69
N PRO A 63 -9.27 10.26 1.77
CA PRO A 63 -9.38 11.51 2.52
C PRO A 63 -8.08 11.89 3.23
N GLN A 64 -7.27 10.91 3.63
CA GLN A 64 -6.00 11.11 4.36
C GLN A 64 -4.75 11.14 3.46
N LEU A 65 -4.90 10.95 2.14
CA LEU A 65 -3.82 10.99 1.15
C LEU A 65 -2.75 9.89 1.32
N GLN A 66 -3.12 8.74 1.90
CA GLN A 66 -2.19 7.63 2.09
C GLN A 66 -1.93 6.87 0.78
N GLY A 67 -3.00 6.56 0.03
CA GLY A 67 -2.90 5.91 -1.27
C GLY A 67 -2.19 6.78 -2.31
N VAL A 68 -2.47 8.10 -2.31
CA VAL A 68 -1.77 9.05 -3.19
C VAL A 68 -0.28 9.10 -2.90
N LYS A 69 0.11 9.14 -1.62
CA LYS A 69 1.51 9.16 -1.23
C LYS A 69 2.24 7.91 -1.76
N TRP A 70 1.61 6.75 -1.64
CA TRP A 70 2.13 5.50 -2.16
C TRP A 70 2.27 5.51 -3.69
N ILE A 71 1.21 5.87 -4.44
CA ILE A 71 1.27 5.95 -5.91
C ILE A 71 2.37 6.91 -6.38
N LYS A 72 2.51 8.06 -5.70
CA LYS A 72 3.54 9.05 -6.03
C LYS A 72 4.96 8.52 -5.86
N GLN A 73 5.17 7.68 -4.86
CA GLN A 73 6.46 7.06 -4.61
C GLN A 73 6.72 5.92 -5.60
N LYS A 74 5.72 5.06 -5.82
CA LYS A 74 5.78 3.91 -6.73
C LYS A 74 6.07 4.31 -8.18
N GLU A 75 5.38 5.33 -8.68
CA GLU A 75 5.43 5.75 -10.08
C GLU A 75 6.31 6.99 -10.30
N ARG A 76 7.20 7.31 -9.35
CA ARG A 76 7.98 8.56 -9.28
C ARG A 76 8.62 9.00 -10.60
N ASP A 77 9.14 8.06 -11.39
CA ASP A 77 9.90 8.37 -12.60
C ASP A 77 9.01 8.65 -13.83
N SER A 78 7.73 8.24 -13.80
CA SER A 78 6.80 8.40 -14.92
C SER A 78 5.47 9.06 -14.53
N LEU A 79 5.41 9.66 -13.34
CA LEU A 79 4.20 10.25 -12.80
C LEU A 79 3.94 11.67 -13.36
N VAL A 80 2.76 11.85 -13.92
CA VAL A 80 2.18 13.16 -14.22
C VAL A 80 1.00 13.42 -13.27
N THR A 81 1.01 14.52 -12.53
CA THR A 81 -0.08 14.89 -11.60
C THR A 81 -0.89 16.08 -12.12
N VAL A 82 -2.21 15.96 -12.10
CA VAL A 82 -3.16 16.98 -12.55
C VAL A 82 -4.20 17.29 -11.47
N GLN A 83 -4.48 18.58 -11.26
CA GLN A 83 -5.58 19.06 -10.42
C GLN A 83 -6.51 19.93 -11.28
N ILE A 84 -7.64 19.37 -11.71
CA ILE A 84 -8.56 19.96 -12.70
C ILE A 84 -9.01 21.37 -12.26
N THR A 85 -9.46 21.51 -11.00
CA THR A 85 -9.98 22.77 -10.46
C THR A 85 -8.95 23.87 -10.30
N ARG A 86 -7.65 23.55 -10.33
CA ARG A 86 -6.56 24.52 -10.09
C ARG A 86 -5.75 24.88 -11.33
N GLN A 87 -5.78 24.06 -12.38
CA GLN A 87 -4.87 24.20 -13.52
C GLN A 87 -5.63 24.52 -14.81
N LYS A 88 -5.41 25.70 -15.41
CA LYS A 88 -6.14 26.14 -16.62
C LYS A 88 -5.87 25.32 -17.89
N LYS A 89 -4.76 24.59 -17.96
CA LYS A 89 -4.35 23.77 -19.13
C LYS A 89 -4.23 22.28 -18.78
N TRP A 90 -5.07 21.82 -17.86
CA TRP A 90 -5.03 20.44 -17.38
C TRP A 90 -5.25 19.43 -18.52
N ILE A 91 -6.16 19.72 -19.46
CA ILE A 91 -6.47 18.83 -20.59
C ILE A 91 -5.26 18.59 -21.49
N GLN A 92 -4.43 19.62 -21.73
CA GLN A 92 -3.22 19.50 -22.54
C GLN A 92 -2.20 18.58 -21.86
N LYS A 93 -2.06 18.66 -20.53
CA LYS A 93 -1.21 17.75 -19.76
C LYS A 93 -1.71 16.31 -19.80
N VAL A 94 -3.03 16.10 -19.76
CA VAL A 94 -3.63 14.77 -19.91
C VAL A 94 -3.30 14.19 -21.28
N MET A 95 -3.47 14.97 -22.35
CA MET A 95 -3.16 14.53 -23.71
C MET A 95 -1.66 14.24 -23.91
N GLU A 96 -0.79 15.03 -23.31
CA GLU A 96 0.67 14.79 -23.33
C GLU A 96 1.04 13.49 -22.59
N ALA A 97 0.50 13.27 -21.39
CA ALA A 97 0.71 12.04 -20.64
C ALA A 97 0.23 10.79 -21.41
N MET A 98 -0.91 10.90 -22.11
CA MET A 98 -1.42 9.82 -22.98
C MET A 98 -0.47 9.50 -24.13
N ARG A 99 0.07 10.52 -24.81
CA ARG A 99 1.01 10.36 -25.93
C ARG A 99 2.35 9.76 -25.48
N ASN A 100 2.79 10.09 -24.27
CA ASN A 100 4.04 9.58 -23.71
C ASN A 100 3.89 8.19 -23.06
N GLY A 101 2.66 7.77 -22.75
CA GLY A 101 2.42 6.53 -22.02
C GLY A 101 2.79 6.63 -20.54
N ASP A 102 2.67 7.83 -19.97
CA ASP A 102 2.99 8.13 -18.58
C ASP A 102 1.90 7.62 -17.62
N PHE A 103 2.22 7.56 -16.32
CA PHE A 103 1.23 7.33 -15.27
C PHE A 103 0.59 8.67 -14.88
N LEU A 104 -0.68 8.86 -15.22
CA LEU A 104 -1.44 10.06 -14.90
C LEU A 104 -2.23 9.89 -13.60
N LEU A 105 -1.99 10.77 -12.64
CA LEU A 105 -2.77 10.90 -11.41
C LEU A 105 -3.60 12.19 -11.44
N ILE A 106 -4.93 12.07 -11.42
CA ILE A 106 -5.84 13.21 -11.26
C ILE A 106 -6.28 13.30 -9.79
N GLU A 107 -5.91 14.38 -9.13
CA GLU A 107 -6.14 14.59 -7.70
C GLU A 107 -7.33 15.50 -7.43
N GLY A 108 -7.99 15.24 -6.30
CA GLY A 108 -9.03 16.11 -5.75
C GLY A 108 -10.27 16.18 -6.64
N ILE A 109 -10.65 15.07 -7.27
CA ILE A 109 -11.90 15.02 -8.03
C ILE A 109 -13.09 15.15 -7.07
N GLY A 110 -14.13 15.87 -7.52
CA GLY A 110 -15.42 15.92 -6.86
C GLY A 110 -16.30 14.73 -7.24
N GLU A 111 -17.57 14.78 -6.86
CA GLU A 111 -18.56 13.77 -7.26
C GLU A 111 -18.91 13.89 -8.76
N GLU A 112 -18.87 15.11 -9.29
CA GLU A 112 -19.03 15.39 -10.71
C GLU A 112 -17.66 15.37 -11.39
N ILE A 113 -17.49 14.44 -12.34
CA ILE A 113 -16.33 14.37 -13.22
C ILE A 113 -16.70 15.06 -14.53
N ASP A 114 -15.78 15.88 -15.06
CA ASP A 114 -15.98 16.57 -16.34
C ASP A 114 -16.15 15.56 -17.47
N ALA A 115 -17.28 15.63 -18.18
CA ALA A 115 -17.66 14.73 -19.28
C ALA A 115 -16.64 14.68 -20.43
N ILE A 116 -15.75 15.68 -20.51
CA ILE A 116 -14.63 15.65 -21.44
C ILE A 116 -13.70 14.44 -21.22
N LEU A 117 -13.70 13.85 -20.02
CA LEU A 117 -12.92 12.67 -19.65
C LEU A 117 -13.64 11.34 -19.96
N ASP A 118 -14.94 11.34 -20.25
CA ASP A 118 -15.72 10.10 -20.45
C ASP A 118 -15.09 9.16 -21.51
N PRO A 119 -14.59 9.65 -22.67
CA PRO A 119 -13.93 8.78 -23.63
C PRO A 119 -12.68 8.09 -23.08
N LEU A 120 -11.96 8.75 -22.15
CA LEU A 120 -10.79 8.20 -21.48
C LEU A 120 -11.20 7.20 -20.39
N LEU A 121 -12.20 7.54 -19.58
CA LEU A 121 -12.70 6.69 -18.50
C LEU A 121 -13.34 5.40 -19.03
N ALA A 122 -14.16 5.52 -20.08
CA ALA A 122 -14.75 4.39 -20.78
C ALA A 122 -13.74 3.60 -21.64
N ARG A 123 -12.49 4.10 -21.77
CA ARG A 123 -11.46 3.55 -22.66
C ARG A 123 -12.00 3.34 -24.08
N ALA A 124 -12.63 4.37 -24.64
CA ALA A 124 -13.19 4.39 -25.98
C ALA A 124 -12.09 4.44 -27.06
N VAL A 125 -11.24 3.41 -27.09
CA VAL A 125 -10.09 3.30 -27.98
C VAL A 125 -10.56 2.92 -29.38
N VAL A 126 -10.25 3.78 -30.35
CA VAL A 126 -10.47 3.54 -31.77
C VAL A 126 -9.13 3.20 -32.42
N LYS A 127 -9.05 2.01 -33.05
CA LYS A 127 -7.85 1.61 -33.79
C LYS A 127 -7.92 2.14 -35.23
N LYS A 128 -6.92 2.92 -35.64
CA LYS A 128 -6.74 3.40 -37.01
C LYS A 128 -5.42 2.87 -37.55
N GLY A 129 -5.49 1.76 -38.29
CA GLY A 129 -4.29 1.03 -38.71
C GLY A 129 -3.58 0.39 -37.51
N ARG A 130 -2.31 0.76 -37.28
CA ARG A 130 -1.52 0.29 -36.12
C ARG A 130 -1.62 1.19 -34.89
N ILE A 131 -2.18 2.39 -35.04
CA ILE A 131 -2.24 3.40 -33.98
C ILE A 131 -3.58 3.27 -33.25
N SER A 132 -3.53 3.32 -31.92
CA SER A 132 -4.71 3.39 -31.06
C SER A 132 -4.96 4.85 -30.68
N LEU A 133 -6.20 5.32 -30.81
CA LEU A 133 -6.58 6.71 -30.60
C LEU A 133 -7.74 6.78 -29.61
N ILE A 134 -7.77 7.80 -28.75
CA ILE A 134 -8.94 8.18 -27.96
C ILE A 134 -9.27 9.63 -28.33
N LYS A 135 -10.54 9.91 -28.61
CA LYS A 135 -11.00 11.25 -28.89
C LYS A 135 -11.25 12.00 -27.59
N LEU A 136 -10.42 13.00 -27.29
CA LEU A 136 -10.49 13.80 -26.06
C LEU A 136 -10.58 15.28 -26.44
N ALA A 137 -11.52 16.02 -25.85
CA ALA A 137 -11.73 17.45 -26.15
C ALA A 137 -11.93 17.79 -27.65
N GLY A 138 -12.40 16.82 -28.44
CA GLY A 138 -12.55 16.97 -29.89
C GLY A 138 -11.30 16.64 -30.71
N GLU A 139 -10.16 16.37 -30.08
CA GLU A 139 -8.91 15.97 -30.72
C GLU A 139 -8.70 14.45 -30.64
N ASP A 140 -8.16 13.85 -31.69
CA ASP A 140 -7.72 12.45 -31.66
C ASP A 140 -6.33 12.37 -31.02
N VAL A 141 -6.25 11.72 -29.85
CA VAL A 141 -5.00 11.59 -29.09
C VAL A 141 -4.50 10.16 -29.15
N GLU A 142 -3.22 9.99 -29.46
CA GLU A 142 -2.58 8.68 -29.44
C GLU A 142 -2.61 8.08 -28.04
N PHE A 143 -3.07 6.84 -27.97
CA PHE A 143 -3.20 6.06 -26.75
C PHE A 143 -2.19 4.92 -26.76
N LEU A 144 -1.17 5.04 -25.90
CA LEU A 144 -0.18 3.99 -25.72
C LEU A 144 -0.66 2.95 -24.68
N PRO A 145 -0.43 1.64 -24.92
CA PRO A 145 -0.81 0.60 -23.96
C PRO A 145 -0.15 0.72 -22.58
N LYS A 146 0.99 1.42 -22.49
CA LYS A 146 1.70 1.68 -21.24
C LYS A 146 1.02 2.74 -20.37
N PHE A 147 0.18 3.60 -20.96
CA PHE A 147 -0.51 4.66 -20.24
C PHE A 147 -1.41 4.10 -19.13
N MET A 148 -1.29 4.68 -17.94
CA MET A 148 -2.12 4.33 -16.79
C MET A 148 -2.74 5.58 -16.20
N LEU A 149 -4.03 5.51 -15.85
CA LEU A 149 -4.76 6.58 -15.18
C LEU A 149 -5.22 6.13 -13.79
N ALA A 150 -4.92 6.93 -12.79
CA ALA A 150 -5.51 6.84 -11.45
C ALA A 150 -6.24 8.15 -11.12
N LEU A 151 -7.40 8.01 -10.49
CA LEU A 151 -8.21 9.11 -10.00
C LEU A 151 -8.18 9.12 -8.48
N GLN A 152 -8.23 10.29 -7.86
CA GLN A 152 -8.33 10.42 -6.42
C GLN A 152 -9.32 11.49 -5.98
N THR A 153 -10.11 11.18 -4.95
CA THR A 153 -10.94 12.13 -4.22
C THR A 153 -10.58 12.20 -2.74
N LYS A 154 -10.72 13.40 -2.17
CA LYS A 154 -10.58 13.66 -0.72
C LYS A 154 -11.91 13.51 0.03
N LEU A 155 -13.01 13.31 -0.68
CA LEU A 155 -14.33 13.13 -0.08
C LEU A 155 -14.35 11.77 0.62
N SER A 156 -14.77 11.72 1.89
CA SER A 156 -14.79 10.46 2.65
C SER A 156 -15.93 9.54 2.22
N ASN A 157 -17.04 10.10 1.74
CA ASN A 157 -18.21 9.34 1.28
C ASN A 157 -18.83 10.00 0.03
N PRO A 158 -18.14 9.95 -1.12
CA PRO A 158 -18.62 10.53 -2.36
C PRO A 158 -19.78 9.69 -2.94
N HIS A 159 -20.80 10.35 -3.48
CA HIS A 159 -21.87 9.70 -4.21
C HIS A 159 -21.66 9.79 -5.73
N TYR A 160 -20.92 8.83 -6.28
CA TYR A 160 -20.70 8.77 -7.72
C TYR A 160 -21.91 8.19 -8.47
N ALA A 161 -22.17 8.74 -9.65
CA ALA A 161 -23.16 8.18 -10.57
C ALA A 161 -22.80 6.73 -10.94
N PRO A 162 -23.79 5.86 -11.22
CA PRO A 162 -23.55 4.46 -11.60
C PRO A 162 -22.62 4.30 -12.81
N GLU A 163 -22.60 5.27 -13.72
CA GLU A 163 -21.70 5.31 -14.87
C GLU A 163 -20.22 5.33 -14.45
N VAL A 164 -19.85 6.18 -13.49
CA VAL A 164 -18.49 6.26 -12.96
C VAL A 164 -18.10 4.94 -12.28
N ALA A 165 -19.02 4.34 -11.52
CA ALA A 165 -18.80 3.04 -10.88
C ALA A 165 -18.70 1.88 -11.89
N ALA A 166 -19.27 2.03 -13.08
CA ALA A 166 -19.14 1.08 -14.17
C ALA A 166 -17.80 1.22 -14.90
N GLN A 167 -17.31 2.45 -15.09
CA GLN A 167 -16.08 2.77 -15.83
C GLN A 167 -14.81 2.69 -14.97
N CYS A 168 -14.91 2.93 -13.67
CA CYS A 168 -13.79 2.94 -12.73
C CYS A 168 -13.89 1.82 -11.68
N THR A 169 -12.76 1.39 -11.14
CA THR A 169 -12.70 0.54 -9.96
C THR A 169 -12.57 1.43 -8.73
N VAL A 170 -13.64 1.57 -7.95
CA VAL A 170 -13.61 2.35 -6.72
C VAL A 170 -12.88 1.59 -5.63
N VAL A 171 -11.84 2.19 -5.05
CA VAL A 171 -11.01 1.61 -3.99
C VAL A 171 -11.00 2.55 -2.79
N ASN A 172 -11.32 2.02 -1.60
CA ASN A 172 -11.45 2.82 -0.39
C ASN A 172 -10.16 2.79 0.45
N PHE A 173 -9.37 3.86 0.36
CA PHE A 173 -8.15 4.09 1.15
C PHE A 173 -8.42 4.84 2.46
N THR A 174 -9.66 4.88 2.94
CA THR A 174 -9.97 5.43 4.26
C THR A 174 -9.27 4.62 5.33
N VAL A 175 -8.57 5.31 6.23
CA VAL A 175 -7.85 4.69 7.34
C VAL A 175 -8.83 3.92 8.24
N THR A 176 -8.54 2.66 8.49
CA THR A 176 -9.29 1.83 9.45
C THR A 176 -8.89 2.17 10.89
N PRO A 177 -9.77 1.97 11.89
CA PRO A 177 -9.41 2.16 13.29
C PRO A 177 -8.13 1.40 13.70
N GLU A 178 -7.98 0.16 13.23
CA GLU A 178 -6.81 -0.68 13.49
C GLU A 178 -5.55 -0.11 12.81
N GLY A 179 -5.66 0.34 11.55
CA GLY A 179 -4.55 0.96 10.84
C GLY A 179 -4.12 2.28 11.48
N LEU A 180 -5.08 3.06 12.00
CA LEU A 180 -4.79 4.29 12.74
C LEU A 180 -4.11 3.99 14.08
N GLU A 181 -4.54 2.94 14.80
CA GLU A 181 -3.91 2.51 16.04
C GLU A 181 -2.43 2.14 15.81
N GLU A 182 -2.14 1.37 14.76
CA GLU A 182 -0.76 1.01 14.41
C GLU A 182 0.09 2.25 14.04
N GLN A 183 -0.49 3.20 13.31
CA GLN A 183 0.17 4.46 12.96
C GLN A 183 0.46 5.32 14.20
N ILE A 184 -0.51 5.46 15.12
CA ILE A 184 -0.33 6.22 16.36
C ILE A 184 0.67 5.51 17.27
N LEU A 185 0.62 4.18 17.37
CA LEU A 185 1.59 3.40 18.14
C LEU A 185 3.01 3.65 17.63
N ALA A 186 3.22 3.64 16.31
CA ALA A 186 4.52 3.95 15.72
C ALA A 186 4.98 5.37 16.07
N LEU A 187 4.08 6.36 16.09
CA LEU A 187 4.41 7.74 16.49
C LEU A 187 4.78 7.84 17.97
N ILE A 188 4.06 7.15 18.86
CA ILE A 188 4.34 7.15 20.31
C ILE A 188 5.67 6.45 20.58
N VAL A 189 5.90 5.29 19.98
CA VAL A 189 7.17 4.55 20.14
C VAL A 189 8.34 5.37 19.61
N ASN A 190 8.17 6.08 18.48
CA ASN A 190 9.20 6.98 17.97
C ASN A 190 9.54 8.13 18.93
N ALA A 191 8.55 8.62 19.69
CA ALA A 191 8.75 9.69 20.66
C ALA A 191 9.37 9.19 21.98
N GLU A 192 8.94 8.03 22.47
CA GLU A 192 9.43 7.47 23.74
C GLU A 192 10.77 6.73 23.57
N GLN A 193 10.97 6.05 22.46
CA GLN A 193 12.10 5.14 22.20
C GLN A 193 12.57 5.24 20.73
N PRO A 194 13.15 6.39 20.33
CA PRO A 194 13.53 6.64 18.94
C PRO A 194 14.53 5.61 18.39
N ASP A 195 15.48 5.14 19.20
CA ASP A 195 16.49 4.16 18.78
C ASP A 195 15.86 2.79 18.42
N LEU A 196 14.84 2.38 19.18
CA LEU A 196 14.14 1.12 18.94
C LEU A 196 13.26 1.21 17.69
N GLU A 197 12.59 2.33 17.48
CA GLU A 197 11.81 2.57 16.27
C GLU A 197 12.71 2.68 15.03
N HIS A 198 13.86 3.35 15.12
CA HIS A 198 14.84 3.41 14.05
C HIS A 198 15.32 2.00 13.67
N THR A 199 15.72 1.21 14.68
CA THR A 199 16.15 -0.18 14.47
C THR A 199 15.03 -1.02 13.84
N LYS A 200 13.79 -0.87 14.29
CA LYS A 200 12.62 -1.57 13.70
C LYS A 200 12.45 -1.20 12.23
N ARG A 201 12.46 0.09 11.89
CA ARG A 201 12.31 0.56 10.50
C ARG A 201 13.42 0.04 9.60
N GLU A 202 14.67 0.09 10.05
CA GLU A 202 15.80 -0.46 9.30
C GLU A 202 15.68 -1.96 9.07
N LEU A 203 15.29 -2.73 10.10
CA LEU A 203 15.09 -4.17 9.97
C LEU A 203 13.96 -4.51 9.01
N VAL A 204 12.82 -3.82 9.11
CA VAL A 204 11.69 -4.00 8.18
C VAL A 204 12.09 -3.67 6.75
N ARG A 205 12.82 -2.55 6.55
CA ARG A 205 13.28 -2.15 5.22
C ARG A 205 14.23 -3.18 4.62
N LYS A 206 15.23 -3.62 5.38
CA LYS A 206 16.17 -4.67 4.94
C LYS A 206 15.45 -5.98 4.66
N GLN A 207 14.51 -6.37 5.50
CA GLN A 207 13.70 -7.58 5.28
C GLN A 207 12.93 -7.50 3.95
N ASN A 208 12.29 -6.36 3.67
CA ASN A 208 11.59 -6.15 2.40
C ASN A 208 12.55 -6.15 1.21
N GLU A 209 13.70 -5.46 1.30
CA GLU A 209 14.74 -5.47 0.27
C GLU A 209 15.22 -6.89 -0.03
N PHE A 210 15.43 -7.71 1.00
CA PHE A 210 15.81 -9.10 0.86
C PHE A 210 14.75 -9.96 0.20
N LYS A 211 13.46 -9.80 0.56
CA LYS A 211 12.36 -10.50 -0.11
C LYS A 211 12.30 -10.17 -1.60
N VAL A 212 12.46 -8.89 -1.94
CA VAL A 212 12.47 -8.43 -3.33
C VAL A 212 13.67 -8.98 -4.09
N ALA A 213 14.86 -8.95 -3.48
CA ALA A 213 16.09 -9.48 -4.09
C ALA A 213 16.00 -11.00 -4.31
N LEU A 214 15.45 -11.76 -3.35
CA LEU A 214 15.24 -13.20 -3.49
C LEU A 214 14.33 -13.52 -4.67
N ALA A 215 13.18 -12.86 -4.79
CA ALA A 215 12.27 -13.07 -5.92
C ALA A 215 12.95 -12.75 -7.26
N GLN A 216 13.75 -11.69 -7.33
CA GLN A 216 14.50 -11.34 -8.55
C GLN A 216 15.57 -12.38 -8.91
N LEU A 217 16.26 -12.95 -7.92
CA LEU A 217 17.23 -14.01 -8.13
C LEU A 217 16.55 -15.30 -8.61
N GLU A 218 15.38 -15.64 -8.04
CA GLU A 218 14.57 -16.78 -8.47
C GLU A 218 14.08 -16.61 -9.91
N ASP A 219 13.54 -15.44 -10.26
CA ASP A 219 13.11 -15.12 -11.62
C ASP A 219 14.27 -15.17 -12.62
N ALA A 220 15.42 -14.59 -12.25
CA ALA A 220 16.61 -14.62 -13.10
C ALA A 220 17.08 -16.06 -13.35
N LEU A 221 17.07 -16.90 -12.31
CA LEU A 221 17.41 -18.31 -12.40
C LEU A 221 16.43 -19.07 -13.31
N LEU A 222 15.12 -18.82 -13.18
CA LEU A 222 14.09 -19.42 -14.04
C LEU A 222 14.26 -19.00 -15.50
N VAL A 223 14.56 -17.73 -15.77
CA VAL A 223 14.81 -17.22 -17.13
C VAL A 223 16.07 -17.85 -17.71
N GLN A 224 17.15 -17.96 -16.93
CA GLN A 224 18.38 -18.62 -17.36
C GLN A 224 18.15 -20.09 -17.72
N LEU A 225 17.41 -20.83 -16.87
CA LEU A 225 17.05 -22.23 -17.14
C LEU A 225 16.12 -22.36 -18.35
N SER A 226 15.14 -21.47 -18.49
CA SER A 226 14.20 -21.49 -19.61
C SER A 226 14.86 -21.18 -20.96
N ASN A 227 15.91 -20.35 -20.96
CA ASN A 227 16.66 -19.99 -22.17
C ASN A 227 17.81 -20.97 -22.47
N ALA A 228 18.14 -21.86 -21.53
CA ALA A 228 19.17 -22.86 -21.73
C ALA A 228 18.71 -23.94 -22.71
N ASP A 229 19.57 -24.29 -23.66
CA ASP A 229 19.32 -25.42 -24.56
C ASP A 229 19.32 -26.74 -23.78
N PRO A 230 18.22 -27.51 -23.78
CA PRO A 230 18.14 -28.80 -23.10
C PRO A 230 19.25 -29.79 -23.47
N ALA A 231 19.80 -29.70 -24.68
CA ALA A 231 20.88 -30.57 -25.14
C ALA A 231 22.26 -30.17 -24.60
N THR A 232 22.44 -28.89 -24.25
CA THR A 232 23.75 -28.29 -23.91
C THR A 232 23.81 -27.81 -22.46
N ILE A 233 22.71 -27.92 -21.70
CA ILE A 233 22.56 -27.39 -20.33
C ILE A 233 23.63 -27.92 -19.36
N LEU A 234 24.02 -29.20 -19.48
CA LEU A 234 25.04 -29.82 -18.63
C LEU A 234 26.47 -29.46 -19.04
N SER A 235 26.68 -29.01 -20.28
CA SER A 235 27.98 -28.64 -20.82
C SER A 235 28.24 -27.13 -20.79
N ASN A 236 27.23 -26.32 -20.46
CA ASN A 236 27.37 -24.88 -20.34
C ASN A 236 27.91 -24.52 -18.95
N THR A 237 29.22 -24.47 -18.80
CA THR A 237 29.90 -24.16 -17.54
C THR A 237 29.58 -22.76 -17.02
N GLU A 238 29.42 -21.77 -17.90
CA GLU A 238 29.05 -20.40 -17.52
C GLU A 238 27.65 -20.33 -16.90
N LEU A 239 26.70 -21.10 -17.45
CA LEU A 239 25.36 -21.23 -16.87
C LEU A 239 25.41 -21.90 -15.49
N VAL A 240 26.18 -22.98 -15.34
CA VAL A 240 26.30 -23.70 -14.06
C VAL A 240 26.91 -22.82 -12.98
N GLU A 241 27.98 -22.08 -13.29
CA GLU A 241 28.60 -21.12 -12.35
C GLU A 241 27.65 -19.96 -12.00
N GLY A 242 26.88 -19.45 -12.97
CA GLY A 242 25.84 -18.44 -12.75
C GLY A 242 24.70 -18.93 -11.83
N LEU A 243 24.29 -20.18 -11.96
CA LEU A 243 23.28 -20.80 -11.10
C LEU A 243 23.81 -21.03 -9.68
N GLU A 244 25.06 -21.48 -9.54
CA GLU A 244 25.70 -21.70 -8.25
C GLU A 244 25.87 -20.39 -7.46
N THR A 245 26.35 -19.34 -8.13
CA THR A 245 26.46 -18.00 -7.53
C THR A 245 25.11 -17.46 -7.08
N THR A 246 24.09 -17.52 -7.95
CA THR A 246 22.71 -17.10 -7.64
C THR A 246 22.14 -17.84 -6.43
N LYS A 247 22.33 -19.17 -6.38
CA LYS A 247 21.88 -20.01 -5.26
C LYS A 247 22.60 -19.66 -3.95
N ASN A 248 23.91 -19.45 -3.99
CA ASN A 248 24.70 -19.11 -2.82
C ASN A 248 24.27 -17.75 -2.24
N THR A 249 24.09 -16.74 -3.10
CA THR A 249 23.58 -15.43 -2.70
C THR A 249 22.17 -15.52 -2.10
N ALA A 250 21.27 -16.32 -2.70
CA ALA A 250 19.92 -16.51 -2.15
C ALA A 250 19.96 -17.18 -0.76
N THR A 251 20.83 -18.18 -0.57
CA THR A 251 20.99 -18.88 0.71
C THR A 251 21.52 -17.93 1.79
N GLU A 252 22.53 -17.12 1.45
CA GLU A 252 23.09 -16.13 2.38
C GLU A 252 22.05 -15.09 2.81
N ILE A 253 21.27 -14.56 1.86
CA ILE A 253 20.17 -13.64 2.17
C ILE A 253 19.14 -14.31 3.10
N GLN A 254 18.77 -15.56 2.84
CA GLN A 254 17.81 -16.29 3.66
C GLN A 254 18.31 -16.51 5.09
N GLU A 255 19.61 -16.77 5.28
CA GLU A 255 20.23 -16.90 6.59
C GLU A 255 20.26 -15.57 7.36
N GLN A 256 20.51 -14.44 6.68
CA GLN A 256 20.48 -13.11 7.30
C GLN A 256 19.07 -12.66 7.74
N VAL A 257 18.02 -13.15 7.06
CA VAL A 257 16.62 -12.81 7.39
C VAL A 257 16.13 -13.54 8.65
N ARG A 258 16.57 -14.80 8.90
CA ARG A 258 16.11 -15.63 10.03
C ARG A 258 16.26 -14.99 11.43
N PRO A 259 17.41 -14.41 11.81
CA PRO A 259 17.58 -13.78 13.13
C PRO A 259 16.99 -12.36 13.22
N SER A 260 16.64 -11.76 12.07
CA SER A 260 16.32 -10.34 11.91
C SER A 260 14.80 -10.06 11.87
N THR A 261 13.98 -10.82 12.61
CA THR A 261 12.52 -10.66 12.56
C THR A 261 12.06 -9.45 13.37
N PRO A 262 11.28 -8.50 12.78
CA PRO A 262 10.68 -7.36 13.47
C PRO A 262 9.85 -7.75 14.71
N GLN A 263 9.33 -8.98 14.71
CA GLN A 263 8.56 -9.59 15.80
C GLN A 263 9.31 -9.59 17.14
N THR A 264 10.65 -9.68 17.14
CA THR A 264 11.46 -9.60 18.36
C THR A 264 11.43 -8.20 18.97
N VAL A 265 11.35 -7.16 18.13
CA VAL A 265 11.25 -5.76 18.55
C VAL A 265 9.81 -5.44 18.96
N ASP A 266 8.81 -5.90 18.21
CA ASP A 266 7.39 -5.73 18.55
C ASP A 266 7.03 -6.37 19.90
N ARG A 267 7.59 -7.55 20.19
CA ARG A 267 7.43 -8.20 21.49
C ARG A 267 8.06 -7.39 22.63
N LYS A 268 9.21 -6.74 22.38
CA LYS A 268 9.85 -5.84 23.37
C LYS A 268 9.01 -4.58 23.59
N ILE A 269 8.48 -3.97 22.53
CA ILE A 269 7.60 -2.79 22.59
C ILE A 269 6.32 -3.11 23.36
N ARG A 270 5.65 -4.23 23.03
CA ARG A 270 4.39 -4.65 23.68
C ARG A 270 4.57 -5.03 25.15
N ASN A 271 5.68 -5.67 25.49
CA ASN A 271 5.99 -6.02 26.88
C ASN A 271 6.27 -4.77 27.72
N GLN A 272 6.95 -3.76 27.18
CA GLN A 272 7.27 -2.53 27.93
C GLN A 272 6.06 -1.59 28.09
N THR A 273 5.25 -1.45 27.05
CA THR A 273 3.98 -0.68 27.09
C THR A 273 2.94 -1.34 28.01
N GLY A 274 2.84 -2.68 28.00
CA GLY A 274 2.01 -3.45 28.94
C GLY A 274 2.44 -3.35 30.41
N THR A 275 3.75 -3.25 30.69
CA THR A 275 4.24 -3.04 32.06
C THR A 275 4.01 -1.63 32.59
N ASN A 276 4.00 -0.61 31.71
CA ASN A 276 3.78 0.78 32.12
C ASN A 276 2.32 1.08 32.49
N THR A 277 1.34 0.44 31.84
CA THR A 277 -0.08 0.57 32.22
C THR A 277 -0.37 -0.08 33.58
N HIS A 278 0.25 -1.22 33.87
CA HIS A 278 0.09 -1.93 35.15
C HIS A 278 0.80 -1.21 36.33
N ASN A 279 1.94 -0.57 36.08
CA ASN A 279 2.64 0.24 37.09
C ASN A 279 1.98 1.59 37.37
N ARG A 280 1.26 2.17 36.40
CA ARG A 280 0.51 3.42 36.60
C ARG A 280 -0.76 3.21 37.44
N HIS A 281 -1.42 2.06 37.31
CA HIS A 281 -2.54 1.68 38.20
C HIS A 281 -2.07 1.42 39.65
N LYS A 282 -0.90 0.81 39.86
CA LYS A 282 -0.37 0.56 41.21
C LYS A 282 0.09 1.83 41.94
N ARG A 283 0.58 2.86 41.23
CA ARG A 283 0.94 4.15 41.86
C ARG A 283 -0.26 4.95 42.35
N ASN A 284 -1.43 4.83 41.72
CA ASN A 284 -2.63 5.55 42.17
C ASN A 284 -3.35 4.90 43.36
N THR A 285 -2.98 3.67 43.73
CA THR A 285 -3.59 2.95 44.87
C THR A 285 -2.75 2.96 46.15
N GLN A 286 -1.56 3.60 46.17
CA GLN A 286 -0.64 3.58 47.32
C GLN A 286 -0.43 4.93 48.02
N THR A 287 -1.15 5.98 47.65
CA THR A 287 -1.09 7.29 48.31
C THR A 287 -2.38 7.61 49.06
N GLN A 288 -2.64 6.89 50.16
CA GLN A 288 -3.39 7.43 51.29
C GLN A 288 -2.73 6.99 52.60
N PRO A 289 -2.10 7.88 53.37
CA PRO A 289 -1.76 7.61 54.76
C PRO A 289 -2.90 8.06 55.69
N ALA A 290 -3.15 7.21 56.68
CA ALA A 290 -4.10 7.41 57.76
C ALA A 290 -3.59 8.42 58.82
N THR A 291 -4.48 9.37 59.16
CA THR A 291 -4.78 9.98 60.47
C THR A 291 -3.69 10.21 61.54
N THR A 292 -3.60 11.45 62.08
CA THR A 292 -3.52 11.73 63.53
C THR A 292 -3.86 13.19 63.91
N LYS A 293 -4.95 13.36 64.70
CA LYS A 293 -5.30 14.28 65.85
C LYS A 293 -4.63 15.68 65.98
N SER A 294 -5.36 16.80 65.94
CA SER A 294 -6.10 17.57 67.03
C SER A 294 -5.26 18.71 67.68
N PRO A 295 -5.83 19.70 68.43
CA PRO A 295 -7.04 20.54 68.26
C PRO A 295 -6.81 22.06 68.57
N ASN A 296 -7.75 22.95 68.18
CA ASN A 296 -8.21 24.21 68.84
C ASN A 296 -8.90 25.12 67.80
N ALA A 297 -10.20 25.42 67.90
CA ALA A 297 -10.87 26.39 68.77
C ALA A 297 -10.69 27.85 68.33
N SER A 298 -11.69 28.39 67.61
CA SER A 298 -12.28 29.71 67.87
C SER A 298 -13.45 29.98 66.91
N ASP A 299 -14.63 30.13 67.50
CA ASP A 299 -15.82 30.78 66.93
C ASP A 299 -15.54 32.21 66.46
N SER A 300 -16.23 32.68 65.42
CA SER A 300 -17.16 33.83 65.50
C SER A 300 -17.46 34.49 64.14
N HIS A 301 -18.77 34.72 63.95
CA HIS A 301 -19.47 35.81 63.25
C HIS A 301 -19.32 36.00 61.73
N THR A 302 -20.42 35.78 60.98
CA THR A 302 -21.57 36.68 60.67
C THR A 302 -21.19 37.80 59.70
N TYR A 303 -21.90 37.91 58.57
CA TYR A 303 -22.47 39.15 58.01
C TYR A 303 -23.45 38.78 56.86
N PRO A 304 -24.31 39.72 56.43
CA PRO A 304 -25.73 39.50 56.11
C PRO A 304 -26.01 38.91 54.73
#